data_AF-A0A3L7PU60-F1
#
_entry.id   AF-A0A3L7PU60-F1
#
_cell.length_a   1.000
_cell.length_b   1.000
_cell.length_c   1.000
_cell.angle_alpha   90.00
_cell.angle_beta   90.00
_cell.angle_gamma   90.00
#
_symmetry.space_group_name_H-M   'P 1'
#
loop_
_entity.id
_entity.type
_entity.pdbx_description
1 polymer ?
#
loop_
_entity_poly.entity_id
_entity_poly.type
_entity_poly.pdbx_seq_one_letter_code
_entity_poly.pdbx_strand_id
1 'polypeptide(L)'
;VVDAAVAHGLRLVAEGADLLDVGGESTRPFSTPVEADEEIRRTAEVVRRLAHGSGVPVSIDTSKAAVLVPEYGHSVVSTQQEGIVKMAQQIVGLMEEPW
;
A
#
# COMPACT_ATOMS: atom_id res chain seq x y z
N VAL A 1 -11.15 -12.08 -5.89
CA VAL A 1 -10.41 -10.86 -6.29
C VAL A 1 -9.11 -10.74 -5.51
N VAL A 2 -9.17 -10.79 -4.17
CA VAL A 2 -7.98 -10.77 -3.28
C VAL A 2 -6.92 -11.81 -3.68
N ASP A 3 -7.29 -13.08 -3.84
CA ASP A 3 -6.33 -14.14 -4.19
C ASP A 3 -5.62 -13.89 -5.52
N ALA A 4 -6.34 -13.36 -6.51
CA ALA A 4 -5.77 -13.02 -7.82
C ALA A 4 -4.79 -11.86 -7.72
N ALA A 5 -5.09 -10.84 -6.91
CA ALA A 5 -4.19 -9.71 -6.67
C ALA A 5 -2.91 -10.15 -5.95
N VAL A 6 -3.03 -10.98 -4.91
CA VAL A 6 -1.88 -11.53 -4.18
C VAL A 6 -1.02 -12.40 -5.10
N ALA A 7 -1.64 -13.32 -5.85
CA ALA A 7 -0.91 -14.16 -6.81
C ALA A 7 -0.20 -13.34 -7.88
N HIS A 8 -0.82 -12.25 -8.36
CA HIS A 8 -0.18 -11.34 -9.30
C HIS A 8 1.03 -10.63 -8.68
N GLY A 9 0.90 -10.09 -7.47
CA GLY A 9 2.00 -9.43 -6.77
C GLY A 9 3.20 -10.35 -6.56
N LEU A 10 2.97 -11.59 -6.13
CA LEU A 10 4.04 -12.59 -5.97
C LEU A 10 4.73 -12.94 -7.30
N ARG A 11 3.99 -12.97 -8.42
CA ARG A 11 4.60 -13.13 -9.74
C ARG A 11 5.51 -11.95 -10.10
N LEU A 12 5.09 -10.71 -9.81
CA LEU A 12 5.92 -9.52 -10.06
C LEU A 12 7.24 -9.59 -9.27
N VAL A 13 7.20 -10.06 -8.02
CA VAL A 13 8.43 -10.28 -7.23
C VAL A 13 9.32 -11.35 -7.87
N ALA A 14 8.74 -12.48 -8.29
CA ALA A 14 9.50 -13.52 -9.00
C ALA A 14 10.08 -13.02 -10.34
N GLU A 15 9.46 -12.03 -10.96
CA GLU A 15 9.95 -11.33 -12.16
C GLU A 15 11.00 -10.25 -11.86
N GLY A 16 11.29 -9.98 -10.57
CA GLY A 16 12.34 -9.07 -10.12
C GLY A 16 11.86 -7.71 -9.60
N ALA A 17 10.59 -7.58 -9.20
CA ALA A 17 10.09 -6.36 -8.57
C ALA A 17 10.66 -6.17 -7.15
N ASP A 18 11.36 -5.05 -6.94
CA ASP A 18 11.92 -4.66 -5.63
C ASP A 18 10.89 -3.96 -4.71
N LEU A 19 9.74 -3.56 -5.25
CA LEU A 19 8.66 -2.85 -4.56
C LEU A 19 7.32 -3.24 -5.20
N LEU A 20 6.30 -3.48 -4.38
CA LEU A 20 4.93 -3.69 -4.84
C LEU A 20 4.04 -2.51 -4.46
N ASP A 21 3.29 -1.97 -5.42
CA ASP A 21 2.37 -0.86 -5.21
C ASP A 21 0.91 -1.30 -5.41
N VAL A 22 0.05 -1.03 -4.43
CA VAL A 22 -1.33 -1.52 -4.38
C VAL A 22 -2.31 -0.35 -4.38
N GLY A 23 -3.10 -0.20 -5.44
CA GLY A 23 -4.19 0.79 -5.52
C GLY A 23 -5.57 0.15 -5.34
N GLY A 24 -6.41 0.73 -4.48
CA GLY A 24 -7.81 0.31 -4.28
C GLY A 24 -8.83 1.04 -5.16
N GLU A 25 -8.39 2.14 -5.77
CA GLU A 25 -9.16 3.05 -6.59
C GLU A 25 -8.52 3.21 -7.97
N SER A 26 -9.34 3.40 -9.01
CA SER A 26 -8.81 3.70 -10.32
C SER A 26 -8.48 5.18 -10.42
N THR A 27 -7.28 5.52 -10.88
CA THR A 27 -6.86 6.90 -11.19
C THR A 27 -7.11 7.28 -12.66
N ARG A 28 -7.84 6.44 -13.42
CA ARG A 28 -8.14 6.71 -14.84
C ARG A 28 -9.18 7.84 -14.99
N PRO A 29 -9.09 8.64 -16.07
CA PRO A 29 -10.12 9.63 -16.38
C PRO A 29 -11.53 9.01 -16.39
N PHE A 30 -12.50 9.72 -15.83
CA PHE A 30 -13.92 9.32 -15.73
C PHE A 30 -14.23 8.12 -14.83
N SER A 31 -13.27 7.65 -14.03
CA SER A 31 -13.57 6.70 -12.97
C SER A 31 -14.45 7.34 -11.89
N THR A 32 -15.38 6.56 -11.33
CA THR A 32 -16.16 6.99 -10.16
C THR A 32 -15.29 6.79 -8.92
N PRO A 33 -15.08 7.83 -8.10
CA PRO A 33 -14.38 7.69 -6.83
C PRO A 33 -15.09 6.67 -5.94
N VAL A 34 -14.31 5.95 -5.14
CA VAL A 34 -14.82 5.08 -4.08
C VAL A 34 -14.64 5.75 -2.73
N GLU A 35 -15.56 5.48 -1.81
CA GLU A 35 -15.43 5.90 -0.41
C GLU A 35 -14.22 5.23 0.25
N ALA A 36 -13.62 5.89 1.25
CA ALA A 36 -12.42 5.40 1.94
C ALA A 36 -12.62 3.99 2.51
N ASP A 37 -13.76 3.72 3.14
CA ASP A 37 -14.08 2.41 3.73
C ASP A 37 -14.14 1.29 2.68
N GLU A 38 -14.56 1.61 1.45
CA GLU A 38 -14.60 0.66 0.35
C GLU A 38 -13.19 0.42 -0.21
N GLU A 39 -12.37 1.47 -0.31
CA GLU A 39 -10.96 1.35 -0.70
C GLU A 39 -10.18 0.48 0.29
N ILE A 40 -10.34 0.74 1.60
CA ILE A 40 -9.76 -0.09 2.68
C ILE A 40 -10.20 -1.54 2.54
N ARG A 41 -11.49 -1.80 2.31
CA ARG A 41 -12.00 -3.17 2.14
C ARG A 41 -11.34 -3.93 0.98
N ARG A 42 -10.97 -3.21 -0.09
CA ARG A 42 -10.34 -3.80 -1.28
C ARG A 42 -8.85 -4.06 -1.07
N THR A 43 -8.15 -3.15 -0.38
CA THR A 43 -6.69 -3.16 -0.30
C THR A 43 -6.15 -3.84 0.94
N ALA A 44 -6.82 -3.72 2.10
CA ALA A 44 -6.29 -4.14 3.40
C ALA A 44 -5.78 -5.59 3.39
N GLU A 45 -6.61 -6.53 2.93
CA GLU A 45 -6.23 -7.95 2.93
C GLU A 45 -5.13 -8.27 1.89
N VAL A 46 -5.10 -7.55 0.76
CA VAL A 46 -4.06 -7.71 -0.26
C VAL A 46 -2.71 -7.22 0.27
N VAL A 47 -2.69 -6.01 0.83
CA VAL A 47 -1.50 -5.39 1.42
C VAL A 47 -0.97 -6.28 2.55
N ARG A 48 -1.84 -6.72 3.47
CA ARG A 48 -1.46 -7.61 4.57
C ARG A 48 -0.77 -8.88 4.07
N ARG A 49 -1.36 -9.59 3.10
CA ARG A 49 -0.80 -10.84 2.58
C ARG A 49 0.50 -10.65 1.82
N LEU A 50 0.61 -9.57 1.03
CA LEU A 50 1.84 -9.26 0.32
C LEU A 50 2.94 -8.86 1.29
N ALA A 51 2.69 -7.97 2.25
CA ALA A 51 3.68 -7.51 3.22
C ALA A 51 4.30 -8.65 4.05
N HIS A 52 3.53 -9.71 4.31
CA HIS A 52 4.04 -10.90 5.01
C HIS A 52 4.70 -11.95 4.10
N GLY A 53 4.34 -12.00 2.81
CA GLY A 53 4.64 -13.12 1.93
C GLY A 53 5.54 -12.81 0.73
N SER A 54 5.73 -11.54 0.39
CA SER A 54 6.48 -11.12 -0.80
C SER A 54 7.99 -11.06 -0.57
N GLY A 55 8.43 -10.76 0.66
CA GLY A 55 9.84 -10.51 0.97
C GLY A 55 10.37 -9.16 0.45
N VAL A 56 9.50 -8.32 -0.14
CA VAL A 56 9.82 -6.98 -0.61
C VAL A 56 8.84 -5.96 0.01
N PRO A 57 9.24 -4.68 0.15
CA PRO A 57 8.34 -3.65 0.65
C PRO A 57 7.05 -3.56 -0.16
N VAL A 58 5.95 -3.22 0.52
CA VAL A 58 4.64 -3.00 -0.10
C VAL A 58 4.17 -1.59 0.19
N SER A 59 3.75 -0.88 -0.85
CA SER A 59 3.11 0.43 -0.77
C SER A 59 1.64 0.40 -1.16
N ILE A 60 0.92 1.41 -0.68
CA ILE A 60 -0.50 1.61 -0.97
C ILE A 60 -0.66 2.95 -1.69
N ASP A 61 -1.06 2.93 -2.96
CA ASP A 61 -1.32 4.16 -3.73
C ASP A 61 -2.72 4.68 -3.39
N THR A 62 -2.79 5.66 -2.50
CA THR A 62 -4.04 6.30 -2.12
C THR A 62 -3.89 7.81 -1.94
N SER A 63 -4.95 8.53 -2.31
CA SER A 63 -5.10 9.96 -2.03
C SER A 63 -5.82 10.25 -0.71
N LYS A 64 -6.33 9.21 -0.03
CA LYS A 64 -7.19 9.34 1.14
C LYS A 64 -6.43 8.98 2.42
N ALA A 65 -6.21 9.96 3.30
CA ALA A 65 -5.52 9.75 4.58
C ALA A 65 -6.10 8.61 5.42
N ALA A 66 -7.43 8.44 5.41
CA ALA A 66 -8.11 7.40 6.17
C ALA A 66 -7.74 5.96 5.73
N VAL A 67 -7.23 5.79 4.50
CA VAL A 67 -6.78 4.50 3.98
C VAL A 67 -5.40 4.11 4.54
N LEU A 68 -4.68 5.07 5.14
CA LEU A 68 -3.39 4.84 5.76
C LEU A 68 -3.57 4.33 7.19
N VAL A 69 -3.49 3.02 7.34
CA VAL A 69 -3.59 2.33 8.62
C VAL A 69 -2.23 1.71 8.95
N PRO A 70 -1.60 2.07 10.08
CA PRO A 70 -0.23 1.68 10.42
C PRO A 70 -0.06 0.21 10.85
N GLU A 71 -1.12 -0.59 10.84
CA GLU A 71 -1.14 -1.93 11.46
C GLU A 71 -0.63 -3.07 10.54
N TYR A 72 0.00 -2.76 9.40
CA TYR A 72 0.38 -3.75 8.39
C TYR A 72 1.90 -3.97 8.24
N GLY A 73 2.61 -4.55 9.21
CA GLY A 73 3.98 -5.10 9.02
C GLY A 73 5.01 -4.16 8.33
N HIS A 74 5.99 -4.73 7.60
CA HIS A 74 7.00 -3.98 6.83
C HIS A 74 6.42 -3.26 5.58
N SER A 75 5.39 -2.43 5.76
CA SER A 75 4.75 -1.70 4.65
C SER A 75 5.24 -0.25 4.60
N VAL A 76 5.70 0.16 3.42
CA VAL A 76 6.07 1.55 3.13
C VAL A 76 4.81 2.24 2.64
N VAL A 77 4.21 3.07 3.47
CA VAL A 77 3.03 3.83 3.07
C VAL A 77 3.43 4.96 2.13
N SER A 78 2.90 4.97 0.90
CA SER A 78 2.99 6.09 -0.03
C SER A 78 1.63 6.77 -0.16
N THR A 79 1.64 8.03 -0.56
CA THR A 79 0.41 8.83 -0.75
C THR A 79 0.74 9.99 -1.66
N GLN A 80 -0.19 10.37 -2.52
CA GLN A 80 0.01 11.47 -3.46
C GLN A 80 -0.21 12.86 -2.82
N GLN A 81 -0.65 12.92 -1.56
CA GLN A 81 -0.84 14.18 -0.84
C GLN A 81 0.41 14.56 -0.04
N GLU A 82 1.05 15.70 -0.38
CA GLU A 82 2.27 16.19 0.29
C GLU A 82 2.18 16.25 1.83
N GLY A 83 1.01 16.63 2.37
CA GLY A 83 0.81 16.74 3.82
C GLY A 83 0.92 15.39 4.53
N ILE A 84 0.50 14.32 3.86
CA ILE A 84 0.51 12.98 4.41
C ILE A 84 1.90 12.33 4.22
N VAL A 85 2.59 12.61 3.10
CA VAL A 85 3.99 12.20 2.89
C VAL A 85 4.89 12.72 4.01
N LYS A 86 4.73 13.99 4.42
CA LYS A 86 5.50 14.57 5.53
C LYS A 86 5.25 13.85 6.86
N MET A 87 4.01 13.45 7.13
CA MET A 87 3.64 12.74 8.36
C MET A 87 4.13 11.29 8.35
N ALA A 88 4.06 10.58 7.22
CA ALA A 88 4.62 9.25 7.06
C ALA A 88 6.16 9.25 7.19
N GLN A 89 6.84 10.25 6.61
CA GLN A 89 8.29 10.43 6.77
C GLN A 89 8.70 10.69 8.23
N GLN A 90 7.89 11.42 9.00
CA GLN A 90 8.13 11.61 10.43
C GLN A 90 8.04 10.30 11.22
N ILE A 91 7.12 9.40 10.86
CA ILE A 91 6.97 8.08 11.48
C ILE A 91 8.15 7.17 11.11
N VAL A 92 8.55 7.14 9.82
CA VAL A 92 9.72 6.37 9.36
C VAL A 92 11.01 6.87 10.01
N GLY A 93 11.19 8.18 10.15
CA GLY A 93 12.35 8.76 10.85
C GLY A 93 12.42 8.40 12.35
N LEU A 94 11.31 8.01 12.97
CA LEU A 94 11.29 7.47 14.34
C LEU A 94 11.63 5.96 14.40
N MET A 95 11.60 5.27 13.26
CA MET A 95 11.97 3.84 13.12
C MET A 95 13.42 3.65 12.64
N GLU A 96 14.14 4.73 12.33
CA GLU A 96 15.55 4.72 11.92
C GLU A 96 16.55 4.75 13.10
N GLU A 97 16.09 4.61 14.35
CA GLU A 97 17.01 4.35 15.48
C GLU A 97 17.55 2.91 15.39
N PRO A 98 18.87 2.73 15.62
CA PRO A 98 19.65 1.67 14.99
C PRO A 98 19.33 0.27 15.53
N TRP A 99 18.96 -0.62 14.60
CA TRP A 99 19.16 -2.07 14.69
C TRP A 99 20.57 -2.42 14.20
#